data_AF-A0A379WHY7-F1
#
_entry.id   AF-A0A379WHY7-F1
#
_cell.length_a   1.000
_cell.length_b   1.000
_cell.length_c   1.000
_cell.angle_alpha   90.00
_cell.angle_beta   90.00
_cell.angle_gamma   90.00
#
_symmetry.space_group_name_H-M   'P 1'
#
loop_
_entity.id
_entity.type
_entity.pdbx_description
1 polymer ?
#
loop_
_entity_poly.entity_id
_entity_poly.type
_entity_poly.pdbx_seq_one_letter_code
_entity_poly.pdbx_strand_id
1 'polypeptide(L)'
;MARNGDYRVNEHFDSQWNPIRDYNKDNPAHRFRAYGGTPGHWIEWGRLMLHLHAALEARFETPPAWLLEDAKGLFHATIRDAWAPDGADGFVYSVDWDGKPIVRERVRWPIVEAMGTAYALHTLTGDSQYEEWYQKWWDYCIKYLMDYENGSWWQELDADNKVTTKVWDGKQDIYHLLHCLVIPRLPLAPGLAPAVAAGLLDINAK
;
A
#
# COMPACT_ATOMS: atom_id res chain seq x y z
N MET A 1 -7.42 17.23 6.08
CA MET A 1 -6.31 16.45 5.51
C MET A 1 -6.06 15.23 6.40
N ALA A 2 -5.68 14.09 5.85
CA ALA A 2 -5.74 12.77 6.52
C ALA A 2 -5.17 12.73 7.95
N ARG A 3 -4.13 13.52 8.24
CA ARG A 3 -3.55 13.71 9.58
C ARG A 3 -4.59 14.02 10.68
N ASN A 4 -5.61 14.83 10.40
CA ASN A 4 -6.66 15.17 11.38
C ASN A 4 -7.73 14.08 11.56
N GLY A 5 -7.68 13.02 10.75
CA GLY A 5 -8.55 11.84 10.84
C GLY A 5 -7.73 10.57 11.08
N ASP A 6 -6.69 10.67 11.91
CA ASP A 6 -5.79 9.56 12.26
C ASP A 6 -5.19 8.81 11.06
N TYR A 7 -4.90 9.56 10.00
CA TYR A 7 -4.38 9.09 8.70
C TYR A 7 -5.33 8.18 7.91
N ARG A 8 -6.61 8.10 8.27
CA ARG A 8 -7.63 7.46 7.42
C ARG A 8 -7.95 8.38 6.25
N VAL A 9 -7.42 8.06 5.07
CA VAL A 9 -7.63 8.87 3.86
C VAL A 9 -9.11 8.83 3.48
N ASN A 10 -9.70 10.01 3.28
CA ASN A 10 -11.02 10.15 2.69
C ASN A 10 -10.87 10.25 1.17
N GLU A 11 -11.58 9.39 0.43
CA GLU A 11 -11.48 9.30 -1.03
C GLU A 11 -12.65 10.01 -1.75
N HIS A 12 -13.73 10.31 -1.02
CA HIS A 12 -15.01 10.72 -1.61
C HIS A 12 -15.35 12.13 -1.20
N PHE A 13 -15.44 13.03 -2.18
CA PHE A 13 -15.72 14.44 -1.97
C PHE A 13 -16.83 14.90 -2.90
N ASP A 14 -17.57 15.94 -2.49
CA ASP A 14 -18.44 16.68 -3.39
C ASP A 14 -17.64 17.58 -4.33
N SER A 15 -18.32 18.25 -5.26
CA SER A 15 -17.69 19.19 -6.20
C SER A 15 -17.02 20.41 -5.54
N GLN A 16 -17.24 20.62 -4.24
CA GLN A 16 -16.68 21.71 -3.44
C GLN A 16 -15.58 21.20 -2.49
N TRP A 17 -15.14 19.94 -2.65
CA TRP A 17 -14.12 19.29 -1.82
C TRP A 17 -14.53 19.07 -0.35
N ASN A 18 -15.83 19.01 -0.06
CA ASN A 18 -16.29 18.56 1.26
C ASN A 18 -16.35 17.02 1.31
N PRO A 19 -15.82 16.38 2.37
CA PRO A 19 -15.87 14.92 2.52
C PRO A 19 -17.31 14.37 2.55
N ILE A 20 -17.59 13.36 1.73
CA ILE A 20 -18.84 12.58 1.76
C ILE A 20 -18.56 11.25 2.47
N ARG A 21 -18.83 11.21 3.78
CA ARG A 21 -18.43 10.08 4.65
C ARG A 21 -19.24 8.81 4.43
N ASP A 22 -20.44 8.90 3.88
CA ASP A 22 -21.39 7.81 3.64
C ASP A 22 -21.46 7.38 2.16
N TYR A 23 -20.57 7.89 1.31
CA TYR A 23 -20.52 7.51 -0.10
C TYR A 23 -20.35 5.99 -0.25
N ASN A 24 -21.18 5.37 -1.11
CA ASN A 24 -21.20 3.93 -1.37
C ASN A 24 -21.46 3.03 -0.15
N LYS A 25 -22.08 3.53 0.93
CA LYS A 25 -22.44 2.70 2.11
C LYS A 25 -23.21 1.41 1.76
N ASP A 26 -24.10 1.48 0.77
CA ASP A 26 -24.90 0.33 0.28
C ASP A 26 -24.18 -0.52 -0.79
N ASN A 27 -22.99 -0.10 -1.22
CA ASN A 27 -22.11 -0.84 -2.14
C ASN A 27 -20.65 -0.80 -1.65
N PRO A 28 -20.37 -1.36 -0.45
CA PRO A 28 -19.11 -1.13 0.25
C PRO A 28 -17.90 -1.80 -0.42
N ALA A 29 -18.13 -2.84 -1.22
CA ALA A 29 -17.10 -3.62 -1.91
C ALA A 29 -16.81 -3.13 -3.34
N HIS A 30 -17.18 -1.90 -3.68
CA HIS A 30 -16.93 -1.34 -5.01
C HIS A 30 -15.42 -1.26 -5.33
N ARG A 31 -14.99 -1.91 -6.42
CA ARG A 31 -13.58 -2.11 -6.84
C ARG A 31 -12.68 -0.88 -6.78
N PHE A 32 -13.24 0.31 -7.04
CA PHE A 32 -12.49 1.57 -7.14
C PHE A 32 -12.94 2.65 -6.16
N ARG A 33 -14.04 2.43 -5.43
CA ARG A 33 -14.70 3.46 -4.61
C ARG A 33 -15.39 2.80 -3.41
N ALA A 34 -14.63 2.04 -2.63
CA ALA A 34 -15.15 1.34 -1.46
C ALA A 34 -15.74 2.34 -0.44
N TYR A 35 -16.71 1.91 0.35
CA TYR A 35 -17.20 2.73 1.48
C TYR A 35 -16.13 2.80 2.58
N GLY A 36 -16.08 3.93 3.29
CA GLY A 36 -15.09 4.18 4.33
C GLY A 36 -13.73 4.53 3.74
N GLY A 37 -12.66 3.95 4.29
CA GLY A 37 -11.31 4.09 3.75
C GLY A 37 -10.74 2.75 3.29
N THR A 38 -9.87 2.82 2.29
CA THR A 38 -9.16 1.67 1.70
C THR A 38 -7.69 1.71 2.16
N PRO A 39 -7.28 0.94 3.17
CA PRO A 39 -5.93 1.03 3.76
C PRO A 39 -4.79 0.83 2.77
N GLY A 40 -4.99 0.02 1.72
CA GLY A 40 -4.03 -0.12 0.64
C GLY A 40 -3.67 1.22 -0.03
N HIS A 41 -4.63 2.13 -0.22
CA HIS A 41 -4.35 3.44 -0.80
C HIS A 41 -3.60 4.34 0.19
N TRP A 42 -3.85 4.18 1.49
CA TRP A 42 -3.17 4.98 2.51
C TRP A 42 -1.67 4.71 2.46
N ILE A 43 -1.29 3.44 2.47
CA ILE A 43 0.12 3.04 2.42
C ILE A 43 0.75 3.38 1.06
N GLU A 44 0.02 3.22 -0.05
CA GLU A 44 0.47 3.67 -1.38
C GLU A 44 0.77 5.18 -1.42
N TRP A 45 -0.11 6.02 -0.85
CA TRP A 45 0.14 7.45 -0.69
C TRP A 45 1.46 7.70 0.04
N GLY A 46 1.77 6.93 1.08
CA GLY A 46 3.04 6.98 1.80
C GLY A 46 4.23 6.85 0.85
N ARG A 47 4.29 5.79 0.03
CA ARG A 47 5.38 5.59 -0.94
C ARG A 47 5.49 6.71 -1.97
N LEU A 48 4.36 7.20 -2.49
CA LEU A 48 4.35 8.30 -3.47
C LEU A 48 4.91 9.60 -2.87
N MET A 49 4.60 9.89 -1.61
CA MET A 49 5.15 11.04 -0.89
C MET A 49 6.66 10.92 -0.67
N LEU A 50 7.18 9.71 -0.48
CA LEU A 50 8.63 9.47 -0.34
C LEU A 50 9.37 9.57 -1.68
N HIS A 51 8.75 9.21 -2.80
CA HIS A 51 9.28 9.55 -4.12
C HIS A 51 9.32 11.07 -4.35
N LEU A 52 8.30 11.81 -3.89
CA LEU A 52 8.31 13.27 -3.95
C LEU A 52 9.41 13.88 -3.07
N HIS A 53 9.62 13.33 -1.86
CA HIS A 53 10.73 13.69 -0.98
C HIS A 53 12.07 13.53 -1.70
N ALA A 54 12.34 12.33 -2.23
CA ALA A 54 13.60 12.04 -2.93
C ALA A 54 13.78 12.89 -4.21
N ALA A 55 12.70 13.24 -4.91
CA ALA A 55 12.77 14.12 -6.07
C ALA A 55 13.20 15.56 -5.72
N LEU A 56 12.81 16.06 -4.54
CA LEU A 56 13.28 17.36 -4.02
C LEU A 56 14.76 17.28 -3.64
N GLU A 57 15.18 16.20 -2.96
CA GLU A 57 16.59 15.99 -2.59
C GLU A 57 17.50 15.89 -3.82
N ALA A 58 17.05 15.20 -4.87
CA ALA A 58 17.80 15.02 -6.12
C ALA A 58 18.11 16.34 -6.84
N ARG A 59 17.40 17.43 -6.53
CA ARG A 59 17.67 18.79 -7.02
C ARG A 59 18.23 19.73 -5.95
N PHE A 60 18.80 19.17 -4.88
CA PHE A 60 19.42 19.89 -3.76
C PHE A 60 18.45 20.83 -3.00
N GLU A 61 17.16 20.49 -2.99
CA GLU A 61 16.15 21.21 -2.21
C GLU A 61 15.83 20.41 -0.93
N THR A 62 15.76 21.09 0.21
CA THR A 62 15.34 20.47 1.46
C THR A 62 13.85 20.11 1.39
N PRO A 63 13.46 18.83 1.45
CA PRO A 63 12.07 18.45 1.41
C PRO A 63 11.34 18.94 2.66
N PRO A 64 10.07 19.35 2.56
CA PRO A 64 9.30 19.71 3.74
C PRO A 64 9.02 18.46 4.59
N ALA A 65 9.21 18.59 5.91
CA ALA A 65 9.18 17.47 6.86
C ALA A 65 7.88 16.64 6.83
N TRP A 66 6.76 17.28 6.49
CA TRP A 66 5.45 16.61 6.44
C TRP A 66 5.42 15.42 5.45
N LEU A 67 6.27 15.40 4.41
CA LEU A 67 6.32 14.27 3.48
C LEU A 67 6.70 12.97 4.18
N LEU A 68 7.75 13.00 4.99
CA LEU A 68 8.20 11.83 5.75
C LEU A 68 7.29 11.56 6.96
N GLU A 69 6.86 12.60 7.66
CA GLU A 69 5.96 12.46 8.82
C GLU A 69 4.63 11.80 8.44
N ASP A 70 4.01 12.27 7.36
CA ASP A 70 2.73 11.74 6.91
C ASP A 70 2.88 10.35 6.29
N ALA A 71 3.98 10.07 5.56
CA ALA A 71 4.24 8.72 5.06
C ALA A 71 4.37 7.69 6.19
N LYS A 72 5.06 8.05 7.30
CA LYS A 72 5.10 7.24 8.52
C LYS A 72 3.71 7.08 9.12
N GLY A 73 2.95 8.17 9.22
CA GLY A 73 1.58 8.17 9.75
C GLY A 73 0.64 7.23 8.98
N LEU A 74 0.68 7.28 7.65
CA LEU A 74 -0.10 6.44 6.75
C LEU A 74 0.30 4.95 6.87
N PHE A 75 1.61 4.66 6.92
CA PHE A 75 2.11 3.30 7.10
C PHE A 75 1.61 2.68 8.41
N HIS A 76 1.79 3.41 9.53
CA HIS A 76 1.36 2.94 10.84
C HIS A 76 -0.16 2.84 10.96
N ALA A 77 -0.93 3.77 10.38
CA ALA A 77 -2.39 3.68 10.37
C ALA A 77 -2.90 2.48 9.56
N THR A 78 -2.23 2.17 8.44
CA THR A 78 -2.54 0.99 7.63
C THR A 78 -2.33 -0.31 8.43
N ILE A 79 -1.22 -0.43 9.15
CA ILE A 79 -0.99 -1.58 10.03
C ILE A 79 -2.02 -1.62 11.16
N ARG A 80 -2.24 -0.50 11.84
CA ARG A 80 -3.15 -0.38 13.00
C ARG A 80 -4.56 -0.87 12.68
N ASP A 81 -5.13 -0.41 11.58
CA ASP A 81 -6.55 -0.66 11.27
C ASP A 81 -6.75 -1.90 10.42
N ALA A 82 -5.73 -2.34 9.67
CA ALA A 82 -5.95 -3.29 8.58
C ALA A 82 -5.05 -4.53 8.55
N TRP A 83 -3.91 -4.56 9.27
CA TRP A 83 -3.08 -5.76 9.33
C TRP A 83 -3.58 -6.73 10.40
N ALA A 84 -4.00 -7.92 9.97
CA ALA A 84 -4.50 -8.98 10.85
C ALA A 84 -5.56 -8.56 11.91
N PRO A 85 -6.55 -7.71 11.59
CA PRO A 85 -7.44 -7.12 12.58
C PRO A 85 -8.53 -8.09 13.09
N ASP A 86 -8.61 -9.29 12.50
CA ASP A 86 -9.77 -10.17 12.58
C ASP A 86 -9.41 -11.64 12.83
N GLY A 87 -8.21 -11.89 13.37
CA GLY A 87 -7.74 -13.20 13.80
C GLY A 87 -6.93 -14.00 12.78
N ALA A 88 -6.74 -13.49 11.56
CA ALA A 88 -5.89 -14.09 10.54
C ALA A 88 -4.94 -13.06 9.91
N ASP A 89 -3.74 -13.47 9.51
CA ASP A 89 -2.79 -12.60 8.80
C ASP A 89 -3.39 -12.01 7.51
N GLY A 90 -2.82 -10.90 7.03
CA GLY A 90 -3.21 -10.24 5.78
C GLY A 90 -3.95 -8.92 6.01
N PHE A 91 -4.00 -8.10 4.96
CA PHE A 91 -4.67 -6.79 4.96
C PHE A 91 -6.13 -6.91 4.53
N VAL A 92 -7.06 -6.39 5.33
CA VAL A 92 -8.46 -6.22 4.91
C VAL A 92 -8.58 -5.12 3.84
N TYR A 93 -9.58 -5.23 2.98
CA TYR A 93 -9.77 -4.31 1.86
C TYR A 93 -10.27 -2.92 2.27
N SER A 94 -11.20 -2.82 3.23
CA SER A 94 -11.73 -1.53 3.70
C SER A 94 -12.09 -1.53 5.18
N VAL A 95 -12.07 -0.33 5.76
CA VAL A 95 -12.43 -0.05 7.16
C VAL A 95 -13.36 1.15 7.26
N ASP A 96 -14.17 1.21 8.32
CA ASP A 96 -14.97 2.40 8.62
C ASP A 96 -14.12 3.54 9.21
N TRP A 97 -14.76 4.65 9.57
CA TRP A 97 -14.07 5.83 10.08
C TRP A 97 -13.51 5.67 11.50
N ASP A 98 -13.90 4.61 12.21
CA ASP A 98 -13.36 4.21 13.50
C ASP A 98 -12.26 3.14 13.37
N GLY A 99 -11.97 2.69 12.15
CA GLY A 99 -10.93 1.69 11.84
C GLY A 99 -11.42 0.24 11.91
N LYS A 100 -12.74 0.00 12.00
CA LYS A 100 -13.28 -1.36 12.03
C LYS A 100 -13.36 -1.95 10.62
N PRO A 101 -12.91 -3.20 10.39
CA PRO A 101 -13.02 -3.85 9.08
C PRO A 101 -14.46 -3.93 8.56
N ILE A 102 -14.66 -3.58 7.29
CA ILE A 102 -15.93 -3.71 6.55
C ILE A 102 -15.82 -4.86 5.53
N VAL A 103 -14.95 -4.71 4.54
CA VAL A 103 -14.67 -5.75 3.54
C VAL A 103 -13.38 -6.45 3.94
N ARG A 104 -13.52 -7.70 4.40
CA ARG A 104 -12.42 -8.47 5.02
C ARG A 104 -11.61 -9.28 4.02
N GLU A 105 -12.00 -9.31 2.76
CA GLU A 105 -11.24 -9.97 1.71
C GLU A 105 -9.84 -9.36 1.58
N ARG A 106 -8.84 -10.23 1.38
CA ARG A 106 -7.44 -9.88 1.16
C ARG A 106 -7.22 -9.76 -0.33
N VAL A 107 -7.50 -8.56 -0.85
CA VAL A 107 -7.09 -8.21 -2.20
C VAL A 107 -5.56 -8.18 -2.25
N ARG A 108 -4.98 -8.54 -3.40
CA ARG A 108 -3.52 -8.66 -3.56
C ARG A 108 -2.77 -7.34 -3.45
N TRP A 109 -3.25 -6.28 -4.11
CA TRP A 109 -2.47 -5.05 -4.27
C TRP A 109 -2.18 -4.29 -2.95
N PRO A 110 -3.04 -4.27 -1.90
CA PRO A 110 -2.73 -3.59 -0.64
C PRO A 110 -1.45 -4.09 0.04
N ILE A 111 -1.21 -5.41 0.10
CA ILE A 111 0.02 -5.92 0.72
C ILE A 111 1.25 -5.66 -0.16
N VAL A 112 1.07 -5.72 -1.49
CA VAL A 112 2.13 -5.38 -2.45
C VAL A 112 2.57 -3.92 -2.29
N GLU A 113 1.62 -3.01 -2.10
CA GLU A 113 1.90 -1.60 -1.80
C GLU A 113 2.53 -1.39 -0.43
N ALA A 114 2.10 -2.16 0.57
CA ALA A 114 2.70 -2.14 1.89
C ALA A 114 4.19 -2.46 1.83
N MET A 115 4.56 -3.51 1.10
CA MET A 115 5.97 -3.91 0.90
C MET A 115 6.79 -2.82 0.21
N GLY A 116 6.27 -2.21 -0.87
CA GLY A 116 6.96 -1.10 -1.53
C GLY A 116 7.16 0.11 -0.62
N THR A 117 6.19 0.39 0.27
CA THR A 117 6.26 1.50 1.22
C THR A 117 7.22 1.21 2.37
N ALA A 118 7.24 -0.02 2.88
CA ALA A 118 8.22 -0.47 3.86
C ALA A 118 9.64 -0.28 3.35
N TYR A 119 9.92 -0.67 2.09
CA TYR A 119 11.21 -0.40 1.47
C TYR A 119 11.54 1.09 1.47
N ALA A 120 10.63 1.94 0.98
CA ALA A 120 10.88 3.37 0.87
C ALA A 120 11.11 4.05 2.23
N LEU A 121 10.38 3.63 3.27
CA LEU A 121 10.60 4.10 4.64
C LEU A 121 11.95 3.62 5.18
N HIS A 122 12.29 2.34 5.02
CA HIS A 122 13.59 1.80 5.39
C HIS A 122 14.73 2.59 4.73
N THR A 123 14.63 2.89 3.43
CA THR A 123 15.65 3.65 2.69
C THR A 123 15.88 5.05 3.28
N LEU A 124 14.84 5.75 3.71
CA LEU A 124 14.97 7.11 4.22
C LEU A 124 15.30 7.18 5.72
N THR A 125 14.92 6.16 6.50
CA THR A 125 15.09 6.21 7.97
C THR A 125 16.20 5.31 8.49
N GLY A 126 16.59 4.27 7.75
CA GLY A 126 17.52 3.23 8.21
C GLY A 126 16.98 2.39 9.38
N ASP A 127 15.66 2.38 9.59
CA ASP A 127 15.02 1.73 10.73
C ASP A 127 14.59 0.29 10.37
N SER A 128 15.17 -0.70 11.05
CA SER A 128 15.00 -2.12 10.71
C SER A 128 13.55 -2.61 10.81
N GLN A 129 12.69 -1.93 11.59
CA GLN A 129 11.29 -2.32 11.72
C GLN A 129 10.56 -2.41 10.37
N TYR A 130 10.94 -1.56 9.40
CA TYR A 130 10.31 -1.56 8.09
C TYR A 130 10.77 -2.75 7.26
N GLU A 131 12.03 -3.15 7.37
CA GLU A 131 12.54 -4.37 6.74
C GLU A 131 11.91 -5.62 7.35
N GLU A 132 11.74 -5.67 8.67
CA GLU A 132 11.06 -6.76 9.38
C GLU A 132 9.61 -6.94 8.88
N TRP A 133 8.88 -5.84 8.69
CA TRP A 133 7.54 -5.87 8.07
C TRP A 133 7.57 -6.36 6.62
N TYR A 134 8.52 -5.84 5.83
CA TYR A 134 8.71 -6.26 4.44
C TYR A 134 8.94 -7.78 4.32
N GLN A 135 9.81 -8.33 5.17
CA GLN A 135 10.09 -9.78 5.23
C GLN A 135 8.85 -10.58 5.64
N LYS A 136 8.15 -10.15 6.70
CA LYS A 136 6.90 -10.78 7.17
C LYS A 136 5.84 -10.83 6.07
N TRP A 137 5.74 -9.79 5.26
CA TRP A 137 4.78 -9.74 4.15
C TRP A 137 5.20 -10.58 2.95
N TRP A 138 6.51 -10.71 2.68
CA TRP A 138 7.01 -11.68 1.70
C TRP A 138 6.61 -13.11 2.06
N ASP A 139 6.80 -13.51 3.32
CA ASP A 139 6.42 -14.84 3.81
C ASP A 139 4.92 -15.10 3.66
N TYR A 140 4.09 -14.09 3.92
CA TYR A 140 2.65 -14.17 3.67
C TYR A 140 2.36 -14.32 2.16
N CYS A 141 2.98 -13.52 1.31
CA CYS A 141 2.75 -13.52 -0.12
C CYS A 141 3.08 -14.87 -0.76
N ILE A 142 4.22 -15.47 -0.44
CA ILE A 142 4.58 -16.79 -0.95
C ILE A 142 3.64 -17.89 -0.45
N LYS A 143 3.19 -17.78 0.81
CA LYS A 143 2.30 -18.76 1.43
C LYS A 143 0.89 -18.75 0.86
N TYR A 144 0.35 -17.58 0.52
CA TYR A 144 -1.08 -17.43 0.21
C TYR A 144 -1.41 -16.83 -1.16
N LEU A 145 -0.56 -15.95 -1.70
CA LEU A 145 -0.87 -15.20 -2.93
C LEU A 145 -0.16 -15.74 -4.16
N MET A 146 1.09 -16.19 -4.04
CA MET A 146 1.89 -16.66 -5.19
C MET A 146 1.29 -17.95 -5.76
N ASP A 147 0.93 -17.93 -7.04
CA ASP A 147 0.37 -19.09 -7.73
C ASP A 147 1.35 -19.59 -8.80
N TYR A 148 2.23 -20.50 -8.38
CA TYR A 148 3.20 -21.12 -9.28
C TYR A 148 2.56 -22.09 -10.29
N GLU A 149 1.36 -22.61 -10.02
CA GLU A 149 0.69 -23.58 -10.89
C GLU A 149 0.02 -22.89 -12.07
N ASN A 150 -0.78 -21.85 -11.83
CA ASN A 150 -1.54 -21.17 -12.89
C ASN A 150 -0.92 -19.83 -13.31
N GLY A 151 0.24 -19.48 -12.76
CA GLY A 151 0.98 -18.26 -13.06
C GLY A 151 0.45 -17.01 -12.37
N SER A 152 1.35 -16.03 -12.23
CA SER A 152 1.09 -14.79 -11.48
C SER A 152 0.71 -15.07 -10.02
N TRP A 153 0.03 -14.13 -9.38
CA TRP A 153 -0.46 -14.23 -8.00
C TRP A 153 -1.98 -14.18 -8.01
N TRP A 154 -2.62 -14.85 -7.06
CA TRP A 154 -4.06 -14.71 -6.81
C TRP A 154 -4.42 -13.25 -6.55
N GLN A 155 -5.53 -12.81 -7.13
CA GLN A 155 -6.00 -11.43 -7.00
C GLN A 155 -6.69 -11.17 -5.67
N GLU A 156 -7.35 -12.19 -5.11
CA GLU A 156 -8.22 -12.05 -3.95
C GLU A 156 -8.28 -13.33 -3.13
N LEU A 157 -8.20 -13.16 -1.80
CA LEU A 157 -8.47 -14.21 -0.82
C LEU A 157 -9.62 -13.79 0.10
N ASP A 158 -10.31 -14.76 0.68
CA ASP A 158 -11.29 -14.54 1.74
C ASP A 158 -10.60 -14.20 3.09
N ALA A 159 -11.40 -14.04 4.14
CA ALA A 159 -10.91 -13.70 5.47
C ALA A 159 -10.06 -14.80 6.12
N ASP A 160 -10.11 -16.04 5.62
CA ASP A 160 -9.31 -17.18 6.10
C ASP A 160 -8.08 -17.43 5.22
N ASN A 161 -7.75 -16.48 4.32
CA ASN A 161 -6.66 -16.57 3.35
C ASN A 161 -6.79 -17.71 2.34
N LYS A 162 -8.02 -18.04 1.92
CA LYS A 162 -8.29 -18.96 0.81
C LYS A 162 -8.73 -18.19 -0.43
N VAL A 163 -8.35 -18.67 -1.61
CA VAL A 163 -8.69 -18.03 -2.89
C VAL A 163 -10.21 -17.85 -3.01
N THR A 164 -10.64 -16.65 -3.39
CA THR A 164 -12.05 -16.30 -3.56
C THR A 164 -12.25 -15.40 -4.77
N THR A 165 -13.51 -15.10 -5.08
CA THR A 165 -13.91 -14.20 -6.16
C THR A 165 -15.12 -13.41 -5.68
N LYS A 166 -14.88 -12.18 -5.20
CA LYS A 166 -15.93 -11.33 -4.63
C LYS A 166 -15.79 -9.88 -5.05
N VAL A 167 -14.68 -9.22 -4.71
CA VAL A 167 -14.39 -7.85 -5.14
C VAL A 167 -13.91 -7.89 -6.60
N TRP A 168 -13.02 -8.81 -6.95
CA TRP A 168 -12.38 -8.89 -8.26
C TRP A 168 -12.67 -10.22 -8.97
N ASP A 169 -12.37 -10.27 -10.27
CA ASP A 169 -12.51 -11.45 -11.11
C ASP A 169 -11.29 -11.56 -12.05
N GLY A 170 -10.57 -12.69 -11.97
CA GLY A 170 -9.35 -12.96 -12.73
C GLY A 170 -8.05 -12.39 -12.13
N LYS A 171 -6.99 -12.37 -12.95
CA LYS A 171 -5.63 -11.91 -12.62
C LYS A 171 -5.15 -10.84 -13.62
N GLN A 172 -5.95 -9.79 -13.80
CA GLN A 172 -5.78 -8.79 -14.87
C GLN A 172 -4.60 -7.83 -14.70
N ASP A 173 -3.99 -7.77 -13.51
CA ASP A 173 -2.96 -6.78 -13.19
C ASP A 173 -1.61 -7.42 -12.84
N ILE A 174 -0.54 -6.83 -13.35
CA ILE A 174 0.85 -7.10 -12.95
C ILE A 174 1.60 -5.81 -12.60
N TYR A 175 1.00 -4.64 -12.79
CA TYR A 175 1.66 -3.36 -12.59
C TYR A 175 2.07 -3.18 -11.13
N HIS A 176 1.17 -3.45 -10.19
CA HIS A 176 1.46 -3.31 -8.76
C HIS A 176 2.60 -4.23 -8.32
N LEU A 177 2.75 -5.43 -8.92
CA LEU A 177 3.83 -6.36 -8.57
C LEU A 177 5.22 -5.74 -8.74
N LEU A 178 5.40 -4.79 -9.66
CA LEU A 178 6.67 -4.08 -9.82
C LEU A 178 7.05 -3.27 -8.57
N HIS A 179 6.07 -2.88 -7.75
CA HIS A 179 6.29 -2.09 -6.55
C HIS A 179 6.86 -2.89 -5.37
N CYS A 180 6.71 -4.22 -5.38
CA CYS A 180 7.40 -5.09 -4.43
C CYS A 180 8.57 -5.88 -5.06
N LEU A 181 8.60 -6.04 -6.40
CA LEU A 181 9.65 -6.79 -7.09
C LEU A 181 10.83 -5.94 -7.58
N VAL A 182 10.56 -4.70 -8.02
CA VAL A 182 11.55 -3.86 -8.70
C VAL A 182 11.91 -2.62 -7.89
N ILE A 183 10.92 -1.95 -7.27
CA ILE A 183 11.19 -0.78 -6.41
C ILE A 183 12.26 -1.08 -5.33
N PRO A 184 12.25 -2.23 -4.63
CA PRO A 184 13.26 -2.52 -3.61
C PRO A 184 14.71 -2.63 -4.12
N ARG A 185 14.90 -2.56 -5.44
CA ARG A 185 16.20 -2.66 -6.11
C ARG A 185 16.67 -1.33 -6.71
N LEU A 186 15.96 -0.24 -6.46
CA LEU A 186 16.18 1.06 -7.08
C LEU A 186 16.23 2.18 -6.04
N PRO A 187 16.98 3.27 -6.27
CA PRO A 187 16.83 4.48 -5.47
C PRO A 187 15.42 5.06 -5.62
N LEU A 188 14.99 5.88 -4.65
CA LEU A 188 13.67 6.53 -4.68
C LEU A 188 13.57 7.68 -5.71
N ALA A 189 14.70 8.18 -6.22
CA ALA A 189 14.77 9.13 -7.33
C ALA A 189 15.89 8.73 -8.32
N PRO A 190 15.64 8.75 -9.64
CA PRO A 190 14.37 9.09 -10.29
C PRO A 190 13.30 7.98 -10.10
N GLY A 191 12.09 8.16 -10.64
CA GLY A 191 11.00 7.18 -10.50
C GLY A 191 11.30 5.83 -11.17
N LEU A 192 10.43 4.83 -10.91
CA LEU A 192 10.61 3.42 -11.32
C LEU A 192 11.18 3.21 -12.74
N ALA A 193 10.41 3.56 -13.78
CA ALA A 193 10.84 3.33 -15.16
C ALA A 193 12.10 4.15 -15.54
N PRO A 194 12.20 5.46 -15.22
CA PRO A 194 13.44 6.22 -15.39
C PRO A 194 14.67 5.58 -14.71
N ALA A 195 14.55 5.08 -13.48
CA ALA A 195 15.65 4.49 -12.74
C ALA A 195 16.11 3.15 -13.36
N VAL A 196 15.16 2.33 -13.81
CA VAL A 196 15.49 1.12 -14.59
C VAL A 196 16.21 1.49 -15.89
N ALA A 197 15.69 2.46 -16.65
CA ALA A 197 16.30 2.91 -17.90
C ALA A 197 17.70 3.49 -17.71
N ALA A 198 17.97 4.10 -16.54
CA ALA A 198 19.27 4.62 -16.16
C ALA A 198 20.26 3.55 -15.65
N GLY A 199 19.87 2.26 -15.63
CA GLY A 199 20.73 1.17 -15.20
C GLY A 199 20.98 1.14 -13.69
N LEU A 200 20.04 1.65 -12.88
CA LEU A 200 20.20 1.79 -11.43
C LEU A 200 19.75 0.56 -10.61
N LEU A 201 19.45 -0.56 -11.28
CA LEU A 201 19.13 -1.81 -10.58
C LEU A 201 20.31 -2.26 -9.72
N ASP A 202 20.01 -2.57 -8.46
CA ASP A 202 20.96 -3.07 -7.46
C ASP A 202 22.11 -2.10 -7.13
N ILE A 203 22.00 -0.82 -7.50
CA ILE A 203 23.08 0.18 -7.28
C ILE A 203 23.48 0.34 -5.80
N ASN A 204 22.55 0.07 -4.88
CA ASN A 204 22.76 0.14 -3.43
C ASN A 204 23.08 -1.22 -2.78
N ALA A 205 23.10 -2.32 -3.54
CA ALA A 205 23.49 -3.64 -3.07
C ALA A 205 25.01 -3.85 -3.26
N LYS A 206 25.81 -3.13 -2.45
CA LYS A 206 27.27 -3.13 -2.50
C LYS A 206 27.88 -3.85 -1.30
#